data_AF-A5DEY3-F1
#
_entry.id   AF-A5DEY3-F1
#
_cell.length_a   1.000
_cell.length_b   1.000
_cell.length_c   1.000
_cell.angle_alpha   90.00
_cell.angle_beta   90.00
_cell.angle_gamma   90.00
#
_symmetry.space_group_name_H-M   'P 1'
#
loop_
_entity.id
_entity.type
_entity.pdbx_description
1 polymer ?
#
loop_
_entity_poly.entity_id
_entity_poly.type
_entity_poly.pdbx_seq_one_letter_code
_entity_poly.pdbx_strand_id
1 'polypeptide(L)'
;MQVYRGLEAITNKHPIAERRGIPHHVMDHVDWKEEYYIHRFTKEANTAIDDIHSRGKVPIIIGGTHYYLQSLLFDNKTITAEKSDLTEEQSQILDGPVETLFSTLQQLDPVIAGKFHPQDGRKLRRALEIIYTTGQNPSEIYRDQKLEELEDSSLRFNTLLFWVYSDPEVLKPRLDKRVDNMMQGSAIDEIKSLYEVYNEMEPRPDCTSGVWQVIGFKEFLPWLSDGQHSSFLDGVERMQIRTRQYAKYQSKVDPKAFGCGTSKRSSVWIQIRR
;
A
#
# COMPACT_ATOMS: atom_id res chain seq x y z
N MET A 1 2.49 5.56 -2.30
CA MET A 1 3.17 6.23 -3.43
C MET A 1 3.01 7.75 -3.39
N GLN A 2 1.79 8.31 -3.36
CA GLN A 2 1.63 9.78 -3.34
C GLN A 2 2.18 10.51 -2.10
N VAL A 3 2.60 9.78 -1.07
CA VAL A 3 3.27 10.33 0.12
C VAL A 3 4.69 10.81 -0.17
N TYR A 4 5.38 10.26 -1.17
CA TYR A 4 6.76 10.64 -1.52
C TYR A 4 6.78 12.01 -2.21
N ARG A 5 7.81 12.82 -1.94
CA ARG A 5 7.97 14.16 -2.55
C ARG A 5 8.15 14.10 -4.07
N GLY A 6 7.63 15.07 -4.80
CA GLY A 6 7.77 15.15 -6.27
C GLY A 6 7.05 14.02 -7.02
N LEU A 7 7.57 13.55 -8.16
CA LEU A 7 6.99 12.40 -8.89
C LEU A 7 5.49 12.57 -9.22
N GLU A 8 5.08 13.78 -9.58
CA GLU A 8 3.68 14.15 -9.73
C GLU A 8 3.00 13.36 -10.86
N ALA A 9 3.70 13.18 -11.98
CA ALA A 9 3.19 12.45 -13.13
C ALA A 9 3.08 10.95 -12.83
N ILE A 10 4.19 10.30 -12.45
CA ILE A 10 4.18 8.83 -12.28
C ILE A 10 3.36 8.36 -11.07
N THR A 11 3.26 9.18 -10.02
CA THR A 11 2.38 8.89 -8.86
C THR A 11 0.96 9.44 -9.01
N ASN A 12 0.68 10.12 -10.14
CA ASN A 12 -0.62 10.65 -10.51
C ASN A 12 -1.23 11.53 -9.41
N LYS A 13 -0.43 12.48 -8.89
CA LYS A 13 -0.91 13.47 -7.93
C LYS A 13 -1.86 14.44 -8.61
N HIS A 14 -2.91 14.84 -7.90
CA HIS A 14 -3.85 15.83 -8.41
C HIS A 14 -3.14 17.20 -8.56
N PRO A 15 -3.15 17.86 -9.72
CA PRO A 15 -2.41 19.11 -9.94
C PRO A 15 -2.82 20.21 -8.96
N ILE A 16 -1.87 21.00 -8.45
CA ILE A 16 -2.14 22.07 -7.47
C ILE A 16 -3.18 23.06 -7.99
N ALA A 17 -3.08 23.45 -9.26
CA ALA A 17 -4.03 24.37 -9.91
C ALA A 17 -5.48 23.86 -9.91
N GLU A 18 -5.68 22.54 -9.86
CA GLU A 18 -7.00 21.91 -9.89
C GLU A 18 -7.54 21.57 -8.48
N ARG A 19 -6.76 21.84 -7.42
CA ARG A 19 -7.17 21.58 -6.02
C ARG A 19 -8.10 22.65 -5.46
N ARG A 20 -8.29 23.78 -6.16
CA ARG A 20 -9.15 24.91 -5.73
C ARG A 20 -8.80 25.44 -4.33
N GLY A 21 -7.51 25.41 -3.97
CA GLY A 21 -7.03 25.84 -2.65
C GLY A 21 -7.38 24.90 -1.49
N ILE A 22 -7.93 23.72 -1.75
CA ILE A 22 -8.26 22.75 -0.69
C ILE A 22 -6.97 22.11 -0.15
N PRO A 23 -6.70 22.20 1.16
CA PRO A 23 -5.53 21.55 1.77
C PRO A 23 -5.55 20.03 1.57
N HIS A 24 -4.40 19.46 1.25
CA HIS A 24 -4.19 18.01 1.17
C HIS A 24 -3.18 17.62 2.25
N HIS A 25 -3.53 16.64 3.08
CA HIS A 25 -2.71 16.14 4.17
C HIS A 25 -2.10 14.78 3.80
N VAL A 26 -1.04 14.36 4.48
CA VAL A 26 -0.42 13.03 4.32
C VAL A 26 -0.09 12.71 2.85
N MET A 27 0.44 13.69 2.13
CA MET A 27 0.81 13.60 0.72
C MET A 27 2.09 14.42 0.50
N ASP A 28 2.93 14.02 -0.45
CA ASP A 28 4.06 14.81 -0.94
C ASP A 28 5.04 15.32 0.14
N HIS A 29 5.36 14.49 1.14
CA HIS A 29 6.16 14.90 2.31
C HIS A 29 7.30 13.94 2.69
N VAL A 30 7.27 12.69 2.22
CA VAL A 30 8.25 11.63 2.52
C VAL A 30 9.42 11.69 1.54
N ASP A 31 10.65 11.57 2.03
CA ASP A 31 11.85 11.52 1.20
C ASP A 31 11.96 10.19 0.42
N TRP A 32 12.63 10.19 -0.73
CA TRP A 32 12.80 8.99 -1.56
C TRP A 32 13.62 7.89 -0.88
N LYS A 33 14.49 8.27 0.07
CA LYS A 33 15.32 7.33 0.84
C LYS A 33 14.59 6.74 2.04
N GLU A 34 13.43 7.29 2.41
CA GLU A 34 12.64 6.81 3.53
C GLU A 34 11.67 5.69 3.10
N GLU A 35 11.39 4.77 4.01
CA GLU A 35 10.28 3.84 3.86
C GLU A 35 9.00 4.39 4.47
N TYR A 36 7.87 4.07 3.82
CA TYR A 36 6.55 4.42 4.30
C TYR A 36 5.68 3.17 4.48
N TYR A 37 5.04 3.06 5.64
CA TYR A 37 4.33 1.86 6.07
C TYR A 37 3.05 2.20 6.83
N ILE A 38 2.24 1.18 7.08
CA ILE A 38 0.86 1.32 7.59
C ILE A 38 0.78 2.06 8.93
N HIS A 39 1.64 1.76 9.90
CA HIS A 39 1.60 2.41 11.21
C HIS A 39 1.92 3.91 11.13
N ARG A 40 2.88 4.29 10.27
CA ARG A 40 3.20 5.70 10.00
C ARG A 40 2.00 6.41 9.38
N PHE A 41 1.37 5.80 8.38
CA PHE A 41 0.13 6.31 7.80
C PHE A 41 -0.98 6.49 8.83
N THR A 42 -1.28 5.48 9.64
CA THR A 42 -2.37 5.55 10.62
C THR A 42 -2.14 6.68 11.63
N LYS A 43 -0.90 6.85 12.11
CA LYS A 43 -0.55 7.94 13.02
C LYS A 43 -0.70 9.31 12.36
N GLU A 44 -0.13 9.51 11.18
CA GLU A 44 -0.19 10.78 10.45
C GLU A 44 -1.62 11.12 10.02
N ALA A 45 -2.39 10.14 9.56
CA ALA A 45 -3.78 10.30 9.16
C ALA A 45 -4.69 10.62 10.35
N ASN A 46 -4.57 9.92 11.48
CA ASN A 46 -5.32 10.26 12.69
C ASN A 46 -4.98 11.68 13.18
N THR A 47 -3.70 12.05 13.18
CA THR A 47 -3.27 13.41 13.54
C THR A 47 -3.93 14.46 12.63
N ALA A 48 -3.97 14.21 11.32
CA ALA A 48 -4.65 15.09 10.37
C ALA A 48 -6.17 15.14 10.58
N ILE A 49 -6.80 14.00 10.88
CA ILE A 49 -8.24 13.91 11.16
C ILE A 49 -8.60 14.73 12.40
N ASP A 50 -7.86 14.56 13.50
CA ASP A 50 -8.09 15.27 14.75
C ASP A 50 -7.91 16.79 14.56
N ASP A 51 -6.86 17.19 13.86
CA ASP A 51 -6.58 18.58 13.51
C ASP A 51 -7.70 19.19 12.63
N ILE A 52 -8.20 18.47 11.64
CA ILE A 52 -9.32 18.89 10.79
C ILE A 52 -10.63 19.02 11.60
N HIS A 53 -10.94 18.03 12.44
CA HIS A 53 -12.11 18.07 13.33
C HIS A 53 -12.04 19.21 14.34
N SER A 54 -10.86 19.50 14.91
CA SER A 54 -10.67 20.60 15.87
C SER A 54 -11.03 21.97 15.28
N ARG A 55 -10.95 22.11 13.95
CA ARG A 55 -11.37 23.31 13.20
C ARG A 55 -12.82 23.27 12.72
N GLY A 56 -13.62 22.31 13.16
CA GLY A 56 -15.01 22.13 12.74
C GLY A 56 -15.17 21.75 11.27
N LYS A 57 -14.15 21.15 10.65
CA LYS A 57 -14.17 20.72 9.24
C LYS A 57 -14.34 19.20 9.16
N VAL A 58 -14.78 18.72 7.98
CA VAL A 58 -14.95 17.30 7.70
C VAL A 58 -13.73 16.76 6.93
N PRO A 59 -13.00 15.77 7.48
CA PRO A 59 -11.93 15.09 6.75
C PRO A 59 -12.48 14.28 5.57
N ILE A 60 -11.81 14.35 4.43
CA ILE A 60 -12.12 13.51 3.25
C ILE A 60 -10.87 12.71 2.92
N ILE A 61 -10.93 11.40 3.11
CA ILE A 61 -9.82 10.48 2.84
C ILE A 61 -10.00 9.92 1.42
N ILE A 62 -8.99 10.11 0.59
CA ILE A 62 -8.99 9.66 -0.82
C ILE A 62 -7.74 8.82 -1.05
N GLY A 63 -7.90 7.61 -1.60
CA GLY A 63 -6.74 6.78 -1.93
C GLY A 63 -7.11 5.43 -2.53
N GLY A 64 -6.15 4.85 -3.26
CA GLY A 64 -6.29 3.52 -3.87
C GLY A 64 -5.81 2.37 -2.97
N THR A 65 -5.14 2.67 -1.86
CA THR A 65 -4.54 1.67 -0.96
C THR A 65 -5.53 1.27 0.13
N HIS A 66 -6.56 0.51 -0.25
CA HIS A 66 -7.65 0.09 0.65
C HIS A 66 -7.17 -0.57 1.96
N TYR A 67 -6.06 -1.30 1.91
CA TYR A 67 -5.46 -1.92 3.10
C TYR A 67 -5.09 -0.89 4.19
N TYR A 68 -4.61 0.30 3.80
CA TYR A 68 -4.27 1.37 4.74
C TYR A 68 -5.54 2.02 5.30
N LEU A 69 -6.56 2.20 4.47
CA LEU A 69 -7.87 2.68 4.91
C LEU A 69 -8.50 1.73 5.95
N GLN A 70 -8.34 0.42 5.76
CA GLN A 70 -8.84 -0.56 6.71
C GLN A 70 -8.20 -0.41 8.11
N SER A 71 -6.89 -0.11 8.21
CA SER A 71 -6.26 0.18 9.52
C SER A 71 -6.62 1.53 10.12
N LEU A 72 -7.14 2.46 9.31
CA LEU A 72 -7.55 3.78 9.75
C LEU A 72 -8.99 3.78 10.28
N LEU A 73 -9.87 3.01 9.63
CA LEU A 73 -11.30 2.98 9.93
C LEU A 73 -11.69 2.04 11.06
N PHE A 74 -10.89 1.00 11.31
CA PHE A 74 -11.18 -0.02 12.33
C PHE A 74 -10.11 0.01 13.41
N ASP A 75 -10.53 -0.14 14.67
CA ASP A 75 -9.62 -0.05 15.80
C ASP A 75 -8.65 -1.24 15.94
N ASN A 76 -8.99 -2.42 15.39
CA ASN A 76 -8.27 -3.67 15.74
C ASN A 76 -7.56 -4.37 14.58
N LYS A 77 -6.77 -3.66 13.77
CA LYS A 77 -6.15 -4.31 12.58
C LYS A 77 -4.65 -4.19 12.42
N THR A 78 -3.92 -3.74 13.44
CA THR A 78 -2.47 -3.79 13.33
C THR A 78 -1.85 -4.17 14.65
N ILE A 79 -1.25 -5.36 14.68
CA ILE A 79 -0.38 -5.81 15.76
C ILE A 79 0.79 -4.82 15.78
N THR A 80 0.72 -3.86 16.70
CA THR A 80 1.86 -3.05 17.08
C THR A 80 2.79 -3.96 17.86
N ALA A 81 3.68 -4.63 17.14
CA ALA A 81 4.91 -5.11 17.74
C ALA A 81 5.65 -3.86 18.23
N GLU A 82 5.51 -3.54 19.52
CA GLU A 82 6.47 -2.65 20.16
C GLU A 82 7.85 -3.30 19.97
N LYS A 83 8.85 -2.50 19.60
CA LYS A 83 10.22 -2.99 19.44
C LYS A 83 10.72 -3.46 20.81
N SER A 84 10.54 -4.73 21.12
CA SER A 84 11.45 -5.40 22.04
C SER A 84 12.74 -5.69 21.29
N ASP A 85 13.87 -5.63 22.01
CA ASP A 85 15.16 -5.92 21.42
C ASP A 85 15.24 -7.40 21.06
N LEU A 86 15.31 -7.68 19.76
CA LEU A 86 15.54 -9.02 19.24
C LEU A 86 16.90 -9.52 19.73
N THR A 87 16.97 -10.80 20.12
CA THR A 87 18.26 -11.42 20.39
C THR A 87 19.07 -11.57 19.10
N GLU A 88 20.39 -11.71 19.22
CA GLU A 88 21.28 -11.90 18.07
C GLU A 88 20.91 -13.16 17.27
N GLU A 89 20.49 -14.24 17.96
CA GLU A 89 19.99 -15.47 17.34
C GLU A 89 18.67 -15.23 16.57
N GLN A 90 17.73 -14.48 17.13
CA GLN A 90 16.46 -14.16 16.46
C GLN A 90 16.69 -13.32 15.20
N SER A 91 17.63 -12.36 15.28
CA SER A 91 18.01 -11.53 14.14
C SER A 91 18.64 -12.37 13.01
N GLN A 92 19.54 -13.30 13.35
CA GLN A 92 20.13 -14.22 12.37
C GLN A 92 19.09 -15.12 11.68
N ILE A 93 18.05 -15.56 12.41
CA ILE A 93 16.96 -16.33 11.83
C ILE A 93 16.13 -15.46 10.88
N LEU A 94 15.78 -14.23 11.28
CA LEU A 94 14.98 -13.31 10.47
C LEU A 94 15.68 -12.86 9.18
N ASP A 95 17.01 -12.77 9.20
CA ASP A 95 17.85 -12.44 8.04
C ASP A 95 18.33 -13.69 7.28
N GLY A 96 17.92 -14.88 7.73
CA GLY A 96 18.25 -16.16 7.13
C GLY A 96 17.46 -16.48 5.85
N PRO A 97 17.75 -17.63 5.21
CA PRO A 97 17.04 -18.06 4.02
C PRO A 97 15.57 -18.40 4.32
N VAL A 98 14.73 -18.32 3.30
CA VAL A 98 13.26 -18.45 3.45
C VAL A 98 12.86 -19.82 4.00
N GLU A 99 13.63 -20.85 3.69
CA GLU A 99 13.48 -22.20 4.22
C GLU A 99 13.65 -22.25 5.74
N THR A 100 14.62 -21.50 6.27
CA THR A 100 14.81 -21.33 7.72
C THR A 100 13.61 -20.61 8.32
N LEU A 101 13.17 -19.50 7.72
CA LEU A 101 11.97 -18.79 8.20
C LEU A 101 10.74 -19.69 8.24
N PHE A 102 10.51 -20.48 7.19
CA PHE A 102 9.35 -21.37 7.11
C PHE A 102 9.42 -22.49 8.15
N SER A 103 10.57 -23.16 8.26
CA SER A 103 10.76 -24.25 9.24
C SER A 103 10.63 -23.76 10.68
N THR A 104 11.20 -22.60 11.02
CA THR A 104 11.06 -22.00 12.35
C THR A 104 9.60 -21.60 12.62
N LEU A 105 8.92 -20.99 11.66
CA LEU A 105 7.50 -20.63 11.84
C LEU A 105 6.62 -21.86 11.99
N GLN A 106 6.93 -22.96 11.30
CA GLN A 106 6.18 -24.21 11.42
C GLN A 106 6.32 -24.85 12.81
N GLN A 107 7.45 -24.63 13.48
CA GLN A 107 7.66 -25.09 14.87
C GLN A 107 6.92 -24.22 15.88
N LEU A 108 6.91 -22.90 15.68
CA LEU A 108 6.33 -21.95 16.64
C LEU A 108 4.81 -21.75 16.44
N ASP A 109 4.37 -21.57 15.20
CA ASP A 109 2.96 -21.34 14.84
C ASP A 109 2.57 -22.14 13.57
N PRO A 110 2.32 -23.45 13.68
CA PRO A 110 1.99 -24.31 12.53
C PRO A 110 0.69 -23.90 11.85
N VAL A 111 -0.23 -23.23 12.56
CA VAL A 111 -1.52 -22.78 12.02
C VAL A 111 -1.31 -21.66 11.01
N ILE A 112 -0.45 -20.69 11.31
CA ILE A 112 -0.14 -19.61 10.38
C ILE A 112 0.83 -20.06 9.29
N ALA A 113 1.81 -20.93 9.61
CA ALA A 113 2.69 -21.53 8.62
C ALA A 113 1.89 -22.24 7.51
N GLY A 114 0.85 -23.00 7.87
CA GLY A 114 -0.03 -23.69 6.92
C GLY A 114 -0.88 -22.77 6.02
N LYS A 115 -1.06 -21.49 6.39
CA LYS A 115 -1.80 -20.52 5.57
C LYS A 115 -0.93 -19.78 4.57
N PHE A 116 0.38 -19.72 4.80
CA PHE A 116 1.30 -18.97 3.96
C PHE A 116 2.00 -19.88 2.95
N HIS A 117 2.35 -19.32 1.79
CA HIS A 117 3.16 -20.05 0.83
C HIS A 117 4.60 -20.15 1.37
N PRO A 118 5.29 -21.30 1.27
CA PRO A 118 6.63 -21.46 1.83
C PRO A 118 7.68 -20.49 1.30
N GLN A 119 7.44 -19.89 0.12
CA GLN A 119 8.33 -18.89 -0.48
C GLN A 119 7.93 -17.43 -0.17
N ASP A 120 6.88 -17.20 0.61
CA ASP A 120 6.42 -15.84 0.95
C ASP A 120 7.25 -15.27 2.12
N GLY A 121 8.55 -15.09 1.89
CA GLY A 121 9.54 -14.73 2.91
C GLY A 121 9.16 -13.48 3.73
N ARG A 122 8.44 -12.53 3.13
CA ARG A 122 7.94 -11.33 3.82
C ARG A 122 6.91 -11.65 4.89
N LYS A 123 5.91 -12.48 4.56
CA LYS A 123 4.88 -12.89 5.52
C LYS A 123 5.47 -13.79 6.60
N LEU A 124 6.39 -14.68 6.22
CA LEU A 124 7.08 -15.56 7.15
C LEU A 124 7.94 -14.77 8.14
N ARG A 125 8.78 -13.87 7.63
CA ARG A 125 9.59 -12.96 8.46
C ARG A 125 8.72 -12.13 9.39
N ARG A 126 7.62 -11.54 8.88
CA ARG A 126 6.73 -10.73 9.72
C ARG A 126 6.03 -11.56 10.81
N ALA A 127 5.61 -12.78 10.51
CA ALA A 127 5.00 -13.66 11.50
C ALA A 127 5.99 -14.02 12.61
N LEU A 128 7.22 -14.37 12.26
CA LEU A 128 8.29 -14.63 13.23
C LEU A 128 8.65 -13.39 14.05
N GLU A 129 8.76 -12.23 13.39
CA GLU A 129 9.02 -10.95 14.06
C GLU A 129 7.94 -10.64 15.10
N ILE A 130 6.66 -10.91 14.79
CA ILE A 130 5.58 -10.79 15.78
C ILE A 130 5.81 -11.74 16.96
N ILE A 131 6.10 -13.02 16.72
CA ILE A 131 6.34 -14.00 17.80
C ILE A 131 7.49 -13.55 18.70
N TYR A 132 8.60 -13.11 18.11
CA TYR A 132 9.78 -12.69 18.87
C TYR A 132 9.55 -11.39 19.63
N THR A 133 8.76 -10.48 19.06
CA THR A 133 8.52 -9.18 19.70
C THR A 133 7.45 -9.23 20.78
N THR A 134 6.34 -9.93 20.54
CA THR A 134 5.19 -9.96 21.44
C THR A 134 5.17 -11.20 22.35
N GLY A 135 5.94 -12.24 22.04
CA GLY A 135 5.90 -13.52 22.73
C GLY A 135 4.61 -14.33 22.46
N GLN A 136 3.74 -13.85 21.59
CA GLN A 136 2.45 -14.47 21.26
C GLN A 136 2.42 -14.98 19.83
N ASN A 137 1.72 -16.10 19.62
CA ASN A 137 1.55 -16.66 18.29
C ASN A 137 0.59 -15.80 17.45
N PRO A 138 0.95 -15.41 16.20
CA PRO A 138 0.05 -14.67 15.32
C PRO A 138 -1.29 -15.37 15.14
N SER A 139 -1.35 -16.71 15.13
CA SER A 139 -2.61 -17.46 15.07
C SER A 139 -3.54 -17.17 16.24
N GLU A 140 -3.00 -17.03 17.45
CA GLU A 140 -3.74 -16.68 18.67
C GLU A 140 -4.19 -15.22 18.60
N ILE A 141 -3.28 -14.30 18.24
CA ILE A 141 -3.61 -12.87 18.11
C ILE A 141 -4.71 -12.67 17.05
N TYR A 142 -4.62 -13.32 15.90
CA TYR A 142 -5.64 -13.23 14.86
C TYR A 142 -6.96 -13.90 15.27
N ARG A 143 -6.91 -14.95 16.10
CA ARG A 143 -8.12 -15.59 16.62
C ARG A 143 -8.82 -14.66 17.62
N ASP A 144 -8.06 -14.06 18.52
CA ASP A 144 -8.57 -13.17 19.56
C ASP A 144 -9.06 -11.86 18.94
N GLN A 145 -8.34 -11.29 17.97
CA GLN A 145 -8.83 -10.19 17.12
C GLN A 145 -10.10 -10.55 16.37
N LYS A 146 -10.23 -11.77 15.84
CA LYS A 146 -11.45 -12.19 15.15
C LYS A 146 -12.64 -12.35 16.10
N LEU A 147 -12.38 -12.75 17.35
CA LEU A 147 -13.40 -12.79 18.40
C LEU A 147 -13.82 -11.37 18.80
N GLU A 148 -12.87 -10.45 18.97
CA GLU A 148 -13.14 -9.03 19.19
C GLU A 148 -13.86 -8.38 18.00
N GLU A 149 -13.52 -8.70 16.75
CA GLU A 149 -14.23 -8.20 15.55
C GLU A 149 -15.69 -8.67 15.49
N LEU A 150 -15.99 -9.86 16.04
CA LEU A 150 -17.36 -10.37 16.15
C LEU A 150 -18.14 -9.65 17.25
N GLU A 151 -17.46 -9.13 18.28
CA GLU A 151 -18.07 -8.45 19.42
C GLU A 151 -18.15 -6.92 19.25
N ASP A 152 -17.19 -6.30 18.54
CA ASP A 152 -17.06 -4.85 18.38
C ASP A 152 -16.38 -4.44 17.04
N SER A 153 -16.99 -4.79 15.89
CA SER A 153 -16.59 -4.24 14.58
C SER A 153 -17.08 -2.79 14.36
N SER A 154 -16.99 -1.96 15.39
CA SER A 154 -17.34 -0.55 15.28
C SER A 154 -16.30 0.20 14.43
N LEU A 155 -16.80 1.13 13.61
CA LEU A 155 -15.95 2.06 12.90
C LEU A 155 -15.43 3.08 13.91
N ARG A 156 -14.14 3.40 13.86
CA ARG A 156 -13.51 4.41 14.72
C ARG A 156 -14.22 5.77 14.65
N PHE A 157 -14.77 6.09 13.49
CA PHE A 157 -15.49 7.33 13.21
C PHE A 157 -16.85 7.03 12.57
N ASN A 158 -17.79 7.98 12.71
CA ASN A 158 -18.99 8.03 11.88
C ASN A 158 -18.61 8.31 10.42
N THR A 159 -18.39 7.23 9.67
CA THR A 159 -17.74 7.27 8.37
C THR A 159 -18.76 7.07 7.25
N LEU A 160 -18.72 7.96 6.26
CA LEU A 160 -19.44 7.80 5.00
C LEU A 160 -18.48 7.29 3.91
N LEU A 161 -18.79 6.11 3.35
CA LEU A 161 -17.97 5.50 2.30
C LEU A 161 -18.59 5.71 0.92
N PHE A 162 -17.81 6.29 0.02
CA PHE A 162 -18.12 6.39 -1.40
C PHE A 162 -17.23 5.46 -2.21
N TRP A 163 -17.84 4.53 -2.93
CA TRP A 163 -17.13 3.68 -3.88
C TRP A 163 -17.34 4.18 -5.31
N VAL A 164 -16.28 4.72 -5.91
CA VAL A 164 -16.29 5.11 -7.33
C VAL A 164 -15.92 3.89 -8.19
N TYR A 165 -16.91 3.36 -8.90
CA TYR A 165 -16.74 2.16 -9.74
C TYR A 165 -16.84 2.49 -11.22
N SER A 166 -16.09 1.75 -12.05
CA SER A 166 -16.23 1.73 -13.49
C SER A 166 -16.17 0.28 -13.98
N ASP A 167 -16.96 -0.04 -14.99
CA ASP A 167 -16.90 -1.33 -15.67
C ASP A 167 -15.47 -1.58 -16.21
N PRO A 168 -14.90 -2.79 -16.05
CA PRO A 168 -13.57 -3.13 -16.54
C PRO A 168 -13.36 -2.86 -18.03
N GLU A 169 -14.37 -3.07 -18.87
CA GLU A 169 -14.27 -2.88 -20.32
C GLU A 169 -14.18 -1.39 -20.68
N VAL A 170 -14.74 -0.51 -19.86
CA VAL A 170 -14.60 0.96 -19.99
C VAL A 170 -13.33 1.46 -19.32
N LEU A 171 -12.93 0.86 -18.20
CA LEU A 171 -11.78 1.31 -17.40
C LEU A 171 -10.45 1.01 -18.07
N LYS A 172 -10.26 -0.19 -18.63
CA LYS A 172 -9.00 -0.60 -19.28
C LYS A 172 -8.50 0.40 -20.33
N PRO A 173 -9.29 0.80 -21.36
CA PRO A 173 -8.81 1.74 -22.37
C PRO A 173 -8.52 3.13 -21.80
N ARG A 174 -9.23 3.55 -20.73
CA ARG A 174 -8.93 4.82 -20.04
C ARG A 174 -7.59 4.77 -19.30
N LEU A 175 -7.27 3.63 -18.68
CA LEU A 175 -5.99 3.44 -18.00
C LEU A 175 -4.82 3.47 -18.99
N ASP A 176 -4.98 2.82 -20.14
CA ASP A 176 -3.95 2.78 -21.19
C ASP A 176 -3.71 4.19 -21.76
N LYS A 177 -4.79 4.88 -22.17
CA LYS A 177 -4.71 6.28 -22.63
C LYS A 177 -4.10 7.22 -21.59
N ARG A 178 -4.36 6.97 -20.30
CA ARG A 178 -3.76 7.75 -19.21
C ARG A 178 -2.25 7.54 -19.14
N VAL A 179 -1.75 6.32 -19.34
CA VAL A 179 -0.31 6.05 -19.39
C VAL A 179 0.31 6.73 -20.61
N ASP A 180 -0.37 6.67 -21.77
CA ASP A 180 0.12 7.33 -22.98
C ASP A 180 0.25 8.85 -22.78
N ASN A 181 -0.77 9.49 -22.22
CA ASN A 181 -0.74 10.91 -21.88
C ASN A 181 0.35 11.23 -20.85
N MET A 182 0.58 10.33 -19.89
CA MET A 182 1.63 10.49 -18.87
C MET A 182 3.02 10.50 -19.52
N MET A 183 3.28 9.63 -20.49
CA MET A 183 4.54 9.57 -21.23
C MET A 183 4.79 10.79 -22.12
N GLN A 184 3.73 11.52 -22.50
CA GLN A 184 3.84 12.78 -23.24
C GLN A 184 4.12 13.99 -22.33
N GLY A 185 3.98 13.84 -21.01
CA GLY A 185 4.24 14.87 -20.00
C GLY A 185 5.61 14.73 -19.34
N SER A 186 5.72 15.18 -18.09
CA SER A 186 6.96 15.18 -17.29
C SER A 186 7.38 13.81 -16.75
N ALA A 187 6.63 12.73 -17.04
CA ALA A 187 6.90 11.43 -16.45
C ALA A 187 8.28 10.88 -16.82
N ILE A 188 8.74 11.11 -18.05
CA ILE A 188 10.07 10.67 -18.51
C ILE A 188 11.17 11.33 -17.67
N ASP A 189 11.02 12.61 -17.37
CA ASP A 189 12.01 13.36 -16.57
C ASP A 189 12.02 12.85 -15.12
N GLU A 190 10.84 12.62 -14.53
CA GLU A 190 10.72 12.01 -13.20
C GLU A 190 11.37 10.62 -13.11
N ILE A 191 11.20 9.80 -14.15
CA ILE A 191 11.79 8.46 -14.24
C ILE A 191 13.32 8.54 -14.29
N LYS A 192 13.86 9.49 -15.07
CA LYS A 192 15.31 9.72 -15.15
C LYS A 192 15.86 10.22 -13.82
N SER A 193 15.20 11.16 -13.16
CA SER A 193 15.62 11.64 -11.83
C SER A 193 15.60 10.53 -10.78
N LEU A 194 14.60 9.64 -10.81
CA LEU A 194 14.62 8.45 -9.96
C LEU A 194 15.80 7.52 -10.27
N TYR A 195 16.16 7.38 -11.55
CA TYR A 195 17.26 6.52 -11.97
C TYR A 195 18.63 7.05 -11.51
N GLU A 196 18.81 8.36 -11.50
CA GLU A 196 20.01 9.01 -10.94
C GLU A 196 20.18 8.62 -9.46
N VAL A 197 19.14 8.85 -8.64
CA VAL A 197 19.18 8.50 -7.21
C VAL A 197 19.32 6.99 -7.00
N TYR A 198 18.68 6.19 -7.84
CA TYR A 198 18.78 4.73 -7.81
C TYR A 198 20.22 4.24 -8.04
N ASN A 199 20.99 4.92 -8.90
CA ASN A 199 22.38 4.59 -9.17
C ASN A 199 23.35 5.10 -8.10
N GLU A 200 23.01 6.20 -7.42
CA GLU A 200 23.80 6.74 -6.31
C GLU A 200 23.66 5.92 -5.00
N MET A 201 22.61 5.12 -4.88
CA MET A 201 22.38 4.28 -3.71
C MET A 201 23.23 3.01 -3.70
N GLU A 202 23.87 2.76 -2.56
CA GLU A 202 24.65 1.55 -2.32
C GLU A 202 24.28 0.95 -0.94
N PRO A 203 23.72 -0.30 -0.89
CA PRO A 203 23.38 -1.14 -2.03
C PRO A 203 22.23 -0.59 -2.86
N ARG A 204 22.22 -0.92 -4.15
CA ARG A 204 21.17 -0.54 -5.08
C ARG A 204 19.82 -1.12 -4.63
N PRO A 205 18.72 -0.35 -4.63
CA PRO A 205 17.41 -0.83 -4.23
C PRO A 205 16.93 -2.00 -5.09
N ASP A 206 16.30 -2.99 -4.48
CA ASP A 206 15.73 -4.16 -5.18
C ASP A 206 14.35 -3.90 -5.82
N CYS A 207 13.88 -2.66 -5.77
CA CYS A 207 12.53 -2.23 -6.20
C CYS A 207 11.37 -2.89 -5.46
N THR A 208 11.64 -3.43 -4.27
CA THR A 208 10.63 -4.12 -3.46
C THR A 208 10.18 -3.33 -2.23
N SER A 209 10.83 -2.21 -1.89
CA SER A 209 10.44 -1.32 -0.78
C SER A 209 10.45 0.17 -1.18
N GLY A 210 9.96 1.03 -0.29
CA GLY A 210 10.03 2.48 -0.46
C GLY A 210 9.29 3.02 -1.70
N VAL A 211 9.84 4.09 -2.28
CA VAL A 211 9.36 4.68 -3.53
C VAL A 211 9.60 3.77 -4.74
N TRP A 212 10.59 2.87 -4.65
CA TRP A 212 11.04 1.99 -5.73
C TRP A 212 9.99 0.97 -6.17
N GLN A 213 8.95 0.75 -5.37
CA GLN A 213 7.82 -0.10 -5.72
C GLN A 213 6.90 0.52 -6.80
N VAL A 214 7.00 1.83 -7.06
CA VAL A 214 6.09 2.59 -7.92
C VAL A 214 5.92 1.93 -9.30
N ILE A 215 4.68 1.91 -9.79
CA ILE A 215 4.37 1.50 -11.16
C ILE A 215 4.74 2.69 -12.06
N GLY A 216 5.73 2.51 -12.92
CA GLY A 216 6.26 3.57 -13.77
C GLY A 216 7.76 3.82 -13.61
N PHE A 217 8.47 3.10 -12.73
CA PHE A 217 9.93 3.19 -12.62
C PHE A 217 10.60 1.88 -13.03
N LYS A 218 10.36 0.80 -12.28
CA LYS A 218 11.00 -0.50 -12.51
C LYS A 218 10.71 -1.10 -13.88
N GLU A 219 9.58 -0.75 -14.48
CA GLU A 219 9.22 -1.15 -15.85
C GLU A 219 10.19 -0.59 -16.90
N PHE A 220 10.83 0.54 -16.60
CA PHE A 220 11.74 1.28 -17.47
C PHE A 220 13.23 1.04 -17.17
N LEU A 221 13.59 0.26 -16.15
CA LEU A 221 14.98 -0.05 -15.83
C LEU A 221 15.79 -0.62 -17.01
N PRO A 222 15.24 -1.51 -17.87
CA PRO A 222 15.95 -1.97 -19.06
C PRO A 222 16.30 -0.82 -20.02
N TRP A 223 15.31 0.04 -20.30
CA TRP A 223 15.49 1.23 -21.15
C TRP A 223 16.49 2.22 -20.58
N LEU A 224 16.46 2.45 -19.27
CA LEU A 224 17.39 3.35 -18.59
C LEU A 224 18.83 2.82 -18.64
N SER A 225 19.01 1.51 -18.80
CA SER A 225 20.32 0.87 -18.89
C SER A 225 20.88 0.86 -20.32
N ASP A 226 20.04 0.57 -21.33
CA ASP A 226 20.48 0.40 -22.73
C ASP A 226 20.20 1.59 -23.65
N GLY A 227 19.31 2.50 -23.25
CA GLY A 227 18.88 3.67 -24.02
C GLY A 227 18.05 3.36 -25.27
N GLN A 228 17.66 2.10 -25.52
CA GLN A 228 17.04 1.68 -26.77
C GLN A 228 15.55 2.02 -26.84
N HIS A 229 15.09 2.47 -28.01
CA HIS A 229 13.68 2.80 -28.21
C HIS A 229 12.74 1.59 -28.07
N SER A 230 13.19 0.40 -28.46
CA SER A 230 12.46 -0.86 -28.23
C SER A 230 12.20 -1.10 -26.74
N SER A 231 13.25 -0.97 -25.91
CA SER A 231 13.16 -1.13 -24.45
C SER A 231 12.24 -0.09 -23.81
N PHE A 232 12.16 1.12 -24.38
CA PHE A 232 11.19 2.13 -23.95
C PHE A 232 9.75 1.70 -24.22
N LEU A 233 9.45 1.27 -25.45
CA LEU A 233 8.11 0.80 -25.82
C LEU A 233 7.67 -0.41 -24.97
N ASP A 234 8.57 -1.35 -24.72
CA ASP A 234 8.34 -2.48 -23.82
C ASP A 234 8.03 -2.00 -22.39
N GLY A 235 8.75 -0.97 -21.91
CA GLY A 235 8.50 -0.35 -20.61
C GLY A 235 7.10 0.25 -20.49
N VAL A 236 6.65 0.96 -21.54
CA VAL A 236 5.30 1.52 -21.62
C VAL A 236 4.24 0.41 -21.58
N GLU A 237 4.39 -0.64 -22.38
CA GLU A 237 3.45 -1.77 -22.40
C GLU A 237 3.38 -2.45 -21.02
N ARG A 238 4.55 -2.70 -20.39
CA ARG A 238 4.63 -3.27 -19.04
C ARG A 238 3.94 -2.38 -18.02
N MET A 239 4.13 -1.05 -18.08
CA MET A 239 3.49 -0.10 -17.18
C MET A 239 1.95 -0.13 -17.34
N GLN A 240 1.45 -0.20 -18.57
CA GLN A 240 0.02 -0.35 -18.85
C GLN A 240 -0.52 -1.67 -18.26
N ILE A 241 0.17 -2.80 -18.50
CA ILE A 241 -0.20 -4.11 -17.94
C ILE A 241 -0.27 -4.05 -16.41
N ARG A 242 0.75 -3.50 -15.75
CA ARG A 242 0.82 -3.38 -14.29
C ARG A 242 -0.27 -2.47 -13.74
N THR A 243 -0.58 -1.37 -14.42
CA THR A 243 -1.69 -0.48 -14.07
C THR A 243 -3.03 -1.22 -14.12
N ARG A 244 -3.29 -2.00 -15.18
CA ARG A 244 -4.51 -2.82 -15.29
C ARG A 244 -4.59 -3.91 -14.22
N GLN A 245 -3.46 -4.57 -13.92
CA GLN A 245 -3.37 -5.56 -12.84
C GLN A 245 -3.67 -4.92 -11.47
N TYR A 246 -3.14 -3.74 -11.21
CA TYR A 246 -3.38 -3.00 -9.97
C TYR A 246 -4.85 -2.60 -9.83
N ALA A 247 -5.47 -2.05 -10.88
CA ALA A 247 -6.89 -1.74 -10.88
C ALA A 247 -7.76 -2.99 -10.64
N LYS A 248 -7.43 -4.13 -11.28
CA LYS A 248 -8.11 -5.41 -11.05
C LYS A 248 -7.96 -5.90 -9.60
N TYR A 249 -6.77 -5.72 -9.00
CA TYR A 249 -6.53 -6.06 -7.61
C TYR A 249 -7.38 -5.19 -6.67
N GLN A 250 -7.48 -3.89 -6.93
CA GLN A 250 -8.33 -2.97 -6.16
C GLN A 250 -9.80 -3.36 -6.22
N SER A 251 -10.31 -3.73 -7.40
CA SER A 251 -11.70 -4.19 -7.56
C SER A 251 -12.01 -5.53 -6.89
N LYS A 252 -10.99 -6.32 -6.52
CA LYS A 252 -11.18 -7.58 -5.77
C LYS A 252 -11.38 -7.35 -4.27
N VAL A 253 -10.98 -6.18 -3.75
CA VAL A 253 -11.28 -5.84 -2.36
C VAL A 253 -12.80 -5.83 -2.23
N ASP A 254 -13.36 -6.68 -1.37
CA ASP A 254 -14.82 -6.77 -1.24
C ASP A 254 -15.30 -5.55 -0.44
N PRO A 255 -16.28 -4.75 -0.91
CA PRO A 255 -16.95 -3.75 -0.08
C PRO A 255 -17.45 -4.31 1.26
N LYS A 256 -17.77 -5.61 1.34
CA LYS A 256 -18.11 -6.30 2.59
C LYS A 256 -16.98 -6.28 3.62
N ALA A 257 -15.72 -6.19 3.20
CA ALA A 257 -14.58 -6.01 4.09
C ALA A 257 -14.64 -4.69 4.88
N PHE A 258 -15.47 -3.74 4.43
CA PHE A 258 -15.80 -2.49 5.13
C PHE A 258 -17.19 -2.52 5.79
N GLY A 259 -17.84 -3.68 5.89
CA GLY A 259 -19.18 -3.81 6.47
C GLY A 259 -20.33 -3.38 5.56
N CYS A 260 -20.08 -3.21 4.25
CA CYS A 260 -21.09 -2.85 3.25
C CYS A 260 -21.93 -4.05 2.80
N GLY A 261 -23.26 -3.97 2.98
CA GLY A 261 -24.21 -4.93 2.43
C GLY A 261 -24.33 -4.82 0.91
N THR A 262 -24.31 -5.93 0.19
CA THR A 262 -24.36 -5.94 -1.29
C THR A 262 -25.80 -5.88 -1.82
N SER A 263 -26.16 -4.80 -2.51
CA SER A 263 -27.31 -4.70 -3.42
C SER A 263 -26.79 -4.57 -4.86
N LYS A 264 -26.89 -5.63 -5.66
CA LYS A 264 -26.27 -5.77 -7.01
C LYS A 264 -26.72 -4.77 -8.10
N ARG A 265 -27.32 -3.62 -7.76
CA ARG A 265 -27.93 -2.71 -8.76
C ARG A 265 -27.81 -1.24 -8.37
N SER A 266 -26.62 -0.66 -8.33
CA SER A 266 -26.41 0.80 -8.53
C SER A 266 -24.93 1.16 -8.55
N SER A 267 -24.55 2.10 -9.42
CA SER A 267 -23.18 2.55 -9.71
C SER A 267 -22.58 3.47 -8.66
N VAL A 268 -23.25 3.66 -7.52
CA VAL A 268 -22.80 4.49 -6.39
C VAL A 268 -23.26 3.79 -5.12
N TRP A 269 -22.30 3.31 -4.33
CA TRP A 269 -22.58 2.72 -3.03
C TRP A 269 -22.54 3.82 -1.98
N ILE A 270 -23.66 4.02 -1.28
CA ILE A 270 -23.77 4.90 -0.12
C ILE A 270 -24.14 4.00 1.05
N GLN A 271 -23.22 3.80 1.98
CA GLN A 271 -23.59 3.27 3.29
C GLN A 271 -23.47 4.40 4.31
N ILE A 272 -24.61 4.83 4.82
CA ILE A 272 -24.70 5.67 6.01
C ILE A 272 -24.93 4.69 7.16
N ARG A 273 -23.90 4.43 7.98
CA ARG A 273 -24.12 3.88 9.33
C ARG A 273 -24.22 5.08 10.25
N ARG A 274 -25.42 5.32 10.79
CA ARG A 274 -25.65 6.32 11.84
C ARG A 274 -25.11 5.83 13.17
#